data_AF-A0A969D2W3-F1
#
_entry.id   AF-A0A969D2W3-F1
#
_cell.length_a   1.000
_cell.length_b   1.000
_cell.length_c   1.000
_cell.angle_alpha   90.00
_cell.angle_beta   90.00
_cell.angle_gamma   90.00
#
_symmetry.space_group_name_H-M   'P 1'
#
loop_
_entity.id
_entity.type
_entity.pdbx_description
1 polymer ?
#
loop_
_entity_poly.entity_id
_entity_poly.type
_entity_poly.pdbx_seq_one_letter_code
_entity_poly.pdbx_strand_id
1 'polypeptide(L)'
;MKNPTFFLMFIILMLIGCQPQKPIQTTSTTLDSLAEGFANPPMSAKPKALWDWVNGNANLSRITEELEAAKAKGMSGFDIWDVGILVDDNQVVPAGPPFLSDPSLQAIGHAIREATRLGMELGLITSSSWNSGGTWTRPEHTAMALYRTYHQSAGGAIDLELSFPAMPERYGRHKTLIEKDTVSGRPVFYQDVCVLAIGTTSDSLLQSDQIIDLSPYLRGDRLVASLPEGQWTLVRYTCAPSGQSLAIPSTNSQAPMMDHFSAEAQKANLQYIFSRLQTEVPDIKQSALKYLYVDSYEVNSGIWTPRLVDYFDSLMGYSPLPYLPVLDGYVVENEEISSRFLEDFNKVLSEMIIQNHYRLGRQICEQHGIGYAAEAGGPGQPITMCPLKT
;
A
#
# COMPACT_ATOMS: atom_id res chain seq x y z
N MET A 1 18.46 35.81 -73.08
CA MET A 1 19.57 35.28 -72.25
C MET A 1 18.96 34.31 -71.25
N LYS A 2 18.82 33.02 -71.58
CA LYS A 2 19.79 31.96 -71.23
C LYS A 2 20.38 32.16 -69.83
N ASN A 3 19.86 31.43 -68.83
CA ASN A 3 20.74 30.93 -67.77
C ASN A 3 20.58 29.40 -67.71
N PRO A 4 21.27 28.67 -68.60
CA PRO A 4 21.14 27.22 -68.74
C PRO A 4 21.74 26.46 -67.54
N THR A 5 22.40 27.17 -66.63
CA THR A 5 23.04 26.66 -65.42
C THR A 5 22.05 26.25 -64.34
N PHE A 6 20.85 26.86 -64.29
CA PHE A 6 19.88 26.56 -63.23
C PHE A 6 19.10 25.27 -63.50
N PHE A 7 18.89 24.92 -64.78
CA PHE A 7 18.18 23.69 -65.16
C PHE A 7 19.09 22.45 -65.09
N LEU A 8 20.41 22.63 -65.29
CA LEU A 8 21.38 21.53 -65.17
C LEU A 8 21.68 21.15 -63.71
N MET A 9 21.57 22.10 -62.77
CA MET A 9 21.80 21.84 -61.35
C MET A 9 20.63 21.08 -60.68
N PHE A 10 19.41 21.16 -61.26
CA PHE A 10 18.25 20.42 -60.77
C PHE A 10 18.23 18.95 -61.22
N ILE A 11 18.81 18.64 -62.38
CA ILE A 11 18.89 17.26 -62.90
C ILE A 11 20.02 16.48 -62.23
N ILE A 12 21.11 17.14 -61.83
CA ILE A 12 22.21 16.48 -61.09
C ILE A 12 21.80 16.16 -59.64
N LEU A 13 20.92 16.95 -59.01
CA LEU A 13 20.38 16.63 -57.67
C LEU A 13 19.38 15.46 -57.67
N MET A 14 18.72 15.16 -58.79
CA MET A 14 17.80 14.01 -58.89
C MET A 14 18.50 12.68 -59.18
N LEU A 15 19.78 12.68 -59.59
CA LEU A 15 20.54 11.46 -59.89
C LEU A 15 21.36 10.93 -58.70
N ILE A 16 21.41 11.64 -57.57
CA ILE A 16 22.07 11.17 -56.33
C ILE A 16 21.08 10.41 -55.41
N GLY A 17 19.78 10.40 -55.73
CA GLY A 17 18.72 9.84 -54.88
C GLY A 17 18.42 8.35 -55.04
N CYS A 18 19.01 7.64 -56.00
CA CYS A 18 18.79 6.20 -56.17
C CYS A 18 20.02 5.40 -55.74
N GLN A 19 20.26 5.34 -54.43
CA GLN A 19 20.87 4.12 -53.90
C GLN A 19 19.81 3.01 -54.04
N PRO A 20 20.14 1.85 -54.63
CA PRO A 20 19.25 0.71 -54.55
C PRO A 20 18.99 0.46 -53.06
N GLN A 21 17.73 0.56 -52.66
CA GLN A 21 17.29 0.16 -51.34
C GLN A 21 17.83 -1.25 -51.15
N LYS A 22 18.78 -1.43 -50.22
CA LYS A 22 19.22 -2.77 -49.82
C LYS A 22 17.94 -3.56 -49.61
N PRO A 23 17.73 -4.71 -50.28
CA PRO A 23 16.55 -5.50 -50.04
C PRO A 23 16.49 -5.69 -48.53
N ILE A 24 15.38 -5.30 -47.92
CA ILE A 24 15.10 -5.69 -46.55
C ILE A 24 15.11 -7.21 -46.61
N GLN A 25 16.24 -7.79 -46.21
CA GLN A 25 16.30 -9.18 -45.84
C GLN A 25 15.38 -9.25 -44.62
N THR A 26 14.10 -9.52 -44.86
CA THR A 26 13.24 -10.16 -43.87
C THR A 26 13.93 -11.48 -43.61
N THR A 27 14.84 -11.43 -42.64
CA THR A 27 15.67 -12.52 -42.18
C THR A 27 14.75 -13.71 -41.93
N SER A 28 14.96 -14.84 -42.61
CA SER A 28 14.28 -16.08 -42.20
C SER A 28 14.54 -16.36 -40.71
N THR A 29 15.69 -15.88 -40.21
CA THR A 29 16.10 -15.81 -38.80
C THR A 29 15.07 -15.19 -37.84
N THR A 30 14.10 -14.37 -38.28
CA THR A 30 13.04 -13.83 -37.38
C THR A 30 11.77 -14.69 -37.36
N LEU A 31 11.37 -15.29 -38.48
CA LEU A 31 10.20 -16.18 -38.50
C LEU A 31 10.56 -17.57 -37.96
N ASP A 32 11.74 -18.08 -38.32
CA ASP A 32 12.26 -19.36 -37.83
C ASP A 32 12.51 -19.30 -36.31
N SER A 33 13.01 -18.17 -35.78
CA SER A 33 13.20 -18.01 -34.34
C SER A 33 11.89 -17.82 -33.57
N LEU A 34 10.89 -17.15 -34.15
CA LEU A 34 9.54 -17.09 -33.59
C LEU A 34 8.86 -18.46 -33.60
N ALA A 35 8.97 -19.20 -34.70
CA ALA A 35 8.43 -20.56 -34.80
C ALA A 35 9.10 -21.51 -33.79
N GLU A 36 10.42 -21.42 -33.64
CA GLU A 36 11.17 -22.20 -32.65
C GLU A 36 10.78 -21.81 -31.22
N GLY A 37 10.69 -20.53 -30.90
CA GLY A 37 10.24 -20.06 -29.58
C GLY A 37 8.77 -20.39 -29.29
N PHE A 38 7.93 -20.50 -30.31
CA PHE A 38 6.54 -20.95 -30.17
C PHE A 38 6.44 -22.46 -29.93
N ALA A 39 7.23 -23.26 -30.66
CA ALA A 39 7.31 -24.70 -30.48
C ALA A 39 7.98 -25.09 -29.15
N ASN A 40 8.97 -24.30 -28.71
CA ASN A 40 9.75 -24.48 -27.48
C ASN A 40 9.71 -23.20 -26.61
N PRO A 41 8.58 -22.91 -25.94
CA PRO A 41 8.43 -21.69 -25.16
C PRO A 41 9.50 -21.51 -24.07
N PRO A 42 10.09 -20.31 -23.95
CA PRO A 42 11.04 -20.02 -22.87
C PRO A 42 10.33 -20.04 -21.51
N MET A 43 11.11 -20.09 -20.43
CA MET A 43 10.59 -20.09 -19.05
C MET A 43 9.66 -18.90 -18.76
N SER A 44 9.97 -17.73 -19.31
CA SER A 44 9.16 -16.51 -19.16
C SER A 44 7.76 -16.59 -19.80
N ALA A 45 7.52 -17.57 -20.68
CA ALA A 45 6.23 -17.78 -21.33
C ALA A 45 5.41 -18.90 -20.68
N LYS A 46 5.99 -19.63 -19.71
CA LYS A 46 5.31 -20.73 -19.02
C LYS A 46 4.52 -20.21 -17.83
N PRO A 47 3.34 -20.78 -17.54
CA PRO A 47 2.48 -20.31 -16.46
C PRO A 47 3.09 -20.60 -15.08
N LYS A 48 2.75 -19.71 -14.14
CA LYS A 48 2.84 -19.92 -12.69
C LYS A 48 1.44 -20.06 -12.11
N ALA A 49 1.36 -20.44 -10.83
CA ALA A 49 0.14 -20.41 -10.06
C ALA A 49 0.42 -19.87 -8.65
N LEU A 50 -0.62 -19.32 -8.01
CA LEU A 50 -0.61 -19.17 -6.56
C LEU A 50 -0.49 -20.57 -5.93
N TRP A 51 0.32 -20.66 -4.89
CA TRP A 51 0.56 -21.89 -4.15
C TRP A 51 0.17 -21.69 -2.69
N ASP A 52 -1.10 -21.97 -2.47
CA ASP A 52 -1.82 -21.72 -1.22
C ASP A 52 -1.33 -22.68 -0.13
N TRP A 53 -0.52 -22.17 0.76
CA TRP A 53 -0.12 -22.83 1.99
C TRP A 53 -1.19 -22.54 3.04
N VAL A 54 -2.29 -23.28 2.92
CA VAL A 54 -3.48 -23.10 3.74
C VAL A 54 -3.14 -23.26 5.23
N ASN A 55 -3.52 -22.28 6.04
CA ASN A 55 -3.18 -22.13 7.46
C ASN A 55 -1.67 -22.16 7.76
N GLY A 56 -0.81 -21.84 6.78
CA GLY A 56 0.65 -21.95 6.90
C GLY A 56 1.13 -23.40 7.01
N ASN A 57 0.26 -24.37 6.73
CA ASN A 57 0.53 -25.79 6.89
C ASN A 57 1.31 -26.33 5.69
N ALA A 58 2.64 -26.26 5.77
CA ALA A 58 3.54 -26.71 4.72
C ALA A 58 4.35 -27.94 5.17
N ASN A 59 4.55 -28.90 4.27
CA ASN A 59 5.37 -30.09 4.52
C ASN A 59 6.51 -30.17 3.49
N LEU A 60 7.75 -30.37 3.98
CA LEU A 60 8.94 -30.32 3.13
C LEU A 60 8.97 -31.39 2.03
N SER A 61 8.52 -32.62 2.31
CA SER A 61 8.51 -33.67 1.27
C SER A 61 7.44 -33.40 0.22
N ARG A 62 6.27 -32.88 0.63
CA ARG A 62 5.22 -32.46 -0.31
C ARG A 62 5.66 -31.28 -1.18
N ILE A 63 6.36 -30.30 -0.61
CA ILE A 63 6.97 -29.19 -1.36
C ILE A 63 7.86 -29.71 -2.49
N THR A 64 8.74 -30.68 -2.21
CA THR A 64 9.59 -31.30 -3.24
C THR A 64 8.76 -32.02 -4.30
N GLU A 65 7.83 -32.88 -3.89
CA GLU A 65 6.96 -33.64 -4.81
C GLU A 65 6.14 -32.73 -5.73
N GLU A 66 5.57 -31.66 -5.19
CA GLU A 66 4.73 -30.70 -5.93
C GLU A 66 5.55 -29.89 -6.93
N LEU A 67 6.75 -29.44 -6.57
CA LEU A 67 7.66 -28.75 -7.49
C LEU A 67 8.14 -29.66 -8.62
N GLU A 68 8.49 -30.92 -8.32
CA GLU A 68 8.89 -31.90 -9.33
C GLU A 68 7.75 -32.23 -10.29
N ALA A 69 6.53 -32.40 -9.77
CA ALA A 69 5.33 -32.63 -10.56
C ALA A 69 5.03 -31.43 -11.47
N ALA A 70 5.08 -30.20 -10.93
CA ALA A 70 4.87 -28.97 -11.69
C ALA A 70 5.91 -28.80 -12.81
N LYS A 71 7.19 -29.09 -12.53
CA LYS A 71 8.26 -29.08 -13.54
C LYS A 71 7.98 -30.09 -14.65
N ALA A 72 7.59 -31.31 -14.30
CA ALA A 72 7.26 -32.36 -15.25
C ALA A 72 6.04 -32.02 -16.12
N LYS A 73 5.13 -31.17 -15.63
CA LYS A 73 3.97 -30.63 -16.37
C LYS A 73 4.26 -29.34 -17.13
N GLY A 74 5.50 -28.83 -17.07
CA GLY A 74 5.92 -27.67 -17.85
C GLY A 74 5.58 -26.31 -17.24
N MET A 75 5.29 -26.24 -15.93
CA MET A 75 5.13 -24.96 -15.22
C MET A 75 6.48 -24.26 -15.01
N SER A 76 6.46 -22.92 -14.91
CA SER A 76 7.67 -22.15 -14.58
C SER A 76 7.92 -22.04 -13.08
N GLY A 77 6.89 -22.19 -12.26
CA GLY A 77 6.98 -22.10 -10.81
C GLY A 77 5.69 -21.65 -10.15
N PHE A 78 5.81 -21.02 -8.99
CA PHE A 78 4.71 -20.70 -8.10
C PHE A 78 4.92 -19.40 -7.34
N ASP A 79 3.83 -18.80 -6.86
CA ASP A 79 3.85 -17.71 -5.89
C ASP A 79 3.40 -18.25 -4.54
N ILE A 80 4.32 -18.32 -3.57
CA ILE A 80 4.05 -18.88 -2.23
C ILE A 80 3.10 -17.95 -1.49
N TRP A 81 1.93 -18.49 -1.10
CA TRP A 81 0.89 -17.75 -0.40
C TRP A 81 0.48 -18.44 0.89
N ASP A 82 0.96 -17.94 2.03
CA ASP A 82 0.46 -18.35 3.34
C ASP A 82 -0.93 -17.73 3.54
N VAL A 83 -2.00 -18.52 3.65
CA VAL A 83 -3.37 -18.00 3.67
C VAL A 83 -4.25 -18.78 4.62
N GLY A 84 -5.12 -18.11 5.38
CA GLY A 84 -6.08 -18.75 6.27
C GLY A 84 -7.30 -19.30 5.53
N ILE A 85 -8.30 -19.75 6.29
CA ILE A 85 -9.57 -20.27 5.74
C ILE A 85 -10.74 -19.43 6.23
N LEU A 86 -11.61 -19.00 5.32
CA LEU A 86 -12.85 -18.26 5.65
C LEU A 86 -13.94 -19.14 6.27
N VAL A 87 -14.07 -20.38 5.78
CA VAL A 87 -15.10 -21.34 6.19
C VAL A 87 -14.44 -22.70 6.36
N ASP A 88 -14.23 -23.12 7.60
CA ASP A 88 -13.64 -24.41 7.96
C ASP A 88 -14.36 -25.05 9.15
N ASP A 89 -15.62 -25.46 8.92
CA ASP A 89 -16.49 -26.01 9.97
C ASP A 89 -15.91 -27.28 10.63
N ASN A 90 -14.99 -27.97 9.95
CA ASN A 90 -14.40 -29.24 10.40
C ASN A 90 -12.92 -29.14 10.79
N GLN A 91 -12.31 -27.95 10.72
CA GLN A 91 -10.87 -27.73 10.95
C GLN A 91 -10.00 -28.71 10.16
N VAL A 92 -10.30 -28.87 8.86
CA VAL A 92 -9.71 -29.93 8.03
C VAL A 92 -8.20 -29.73 7.88
N VAL A 93 -7.73 -28.47 7.82
CA VAL A 93 -6.31 -28.14 7.71
C VAL A 93 -5.81 -27.61 9.06
N PRO A 94 -4.88 -28.31 9.73
CA PRO A 94 -4.37 -27.87 11.02
C PRO A 94 -3.61 -26.55 10.88
N ALA A 95 -3.55 -25.79 11.98
CA ALA A 95 -2.76 -24.57 12.05
C ALA A 95 -1.26 -24.87 11.92
N GLY A 96 -0.62 -24.29 10.91
CA GLY A 96 0.81 -24.27 10.73
C GLY A 96 1.51 -23.22 11.62
N PRO A 97 2.84 -23.11 11.52
CA PRO A 97 3.61 -22.11 12.24
C PRO A 97 3.25 -20.68 11.81
N PRO A 98 3.48 -19.65 12.66
CA PRO A 98 3.34 -18.25 12.25
C PRO A 98 4.18 -17.93 11.00
N PHE A 99 3.65 -17.12 10.10
CA PHE A 99 4.34 -16.69 8.89
C PHE A 99 5.67 -16.01 9.23
N LEU A 100 6.74 -16.38 8.52
CA LEU A 100 8.13 -15.96 8.76
C LEU A 100 8.68 -16.27 10.17
N SER A 101 8.06 -17.16 10.95
CA SER A 101 8.74 -17.83 12.07
C SER A 101 9.80 -18.81 11.56
N ASP A 102 10.68 -19.32 12.44
CA ASP A 102 11.76 -20.22 12.01
C ASP A 102 11.25 -21.48 11.28
N PRO A 103 10.17 -22.17 11.73
CA PRO A 103 9.62 -23.29 10.96
C PRO A 103 9.00 -22.88 9.62
N SER A 104 8.36 -21.71 9.54
CA SER A 104 7.84 -21.16 8.28
C SER A 104 8.97 -20.84 7.30
N LEU A 105 10.05 -20.23 7.79
CA LEU A 105 11.25 -19.92 7.01
C LEU A 105 11.95 -21.19 6.51
N GLN A 106 12.03 -22.24 7.34
CA GLN A 106 12.58 -23.52 6.90
C GLN A 106 11.84 -24.07 5.67
N ALA A 107 10.51 -23.99 5.68
CA ALA A 107 9.69 -24.41 4.54
C ALA A 107 9.89 -23.52 3.31
N ILE A 108 9.85 -22.19 3.49
CA ILE A 108 10.09 -21.22 2.39
C ILE A 108 11.48 -21.41 1.79
N GLY A 109 12.51 -21.53 2.64
CA GLY A 109 13.88 -21.79 2.22
C GLY A 109 14.04 -23.11 1.48
N HIS A 110 13.37 -24.16 1.95
CA HIS A 110 13.34 -25.46 1.25
C HIS A 110 12.71 -25.35 -0.14
N ALA A 111 11.56 -24.68 -0.25
CA ALA A 111 10.91 -24.42 -1.53
C ALA A 111 11.83 -23.64 -2.48
N ILE A 112 12.50 -22.59 -2.01
CA ILE A 112 13.44 -21.80 -2.83
C ILE A 112 14.63 -22.63 -3.29
N ARG A 113 15.21 -23.47 -2.43
CA ARG A 113 16.34 -24.35 -2.79
C ARG A 113 15.92 -25.40 -3.83
N GLU A 114 14.75 -26.02 -3.66
CA GLU A 114 14.23 -27.02 -4.59
C GLU A 114 13.84 -26.42 -5.94
N ALA A 115 13.18 -25.25 -5.95
CA ALA A 115 12.91 -24.54 -7.19
C ALA A 115 14.21 -24.13 -7.90
N THR A 116 15.25 -23.74 -7.15
CA THR A 116 16.58 -23.43 -7.72
C THR A 116 17.19 -24.68 -8.38
N ARG A 117 17.14 -25.84 -7.70
CA ARG A 117 17.59 -27.13 -8.24
C ARG A 117 16.87 -27.50 -9.54
N LEU A 118 15.57 -27.19 -9.63
CA LEU A 118 14.72 -27.51 -10.79
C LEU A 118 14.75 -26.45 -11.90
N GLY A 119 15.46 -25.33 -11.70
CA GLY A 119 15.44 -24.19 -12.61
C GLY A 119 14.04 -23.61 -12.79
N MET A 120 13.31 -23.47 -11.69
CA MET A 120 11.99 -22.85 -11.58
C MET A 120 12.12 -21.49 -10.89
N GLU A 121 11.06 -20.69 -10.94
CA GLU A 121 11.02 -19.35 -10.35
C GLU A 121 9.89 -19.24 -9.33
N LEU A 122 10.16 -18.61 -8.19
CA LEU A 122 9.19 -18.39 -7.15
C LEU A 122 8.92 -16.91 -6.91
N GLY A 123 7.68 -16.57 -6.57
CA GLY A 123 7.33 -15.36 -5.84
C GLY A 123 6.98 -15.68 -4.38
N LEU A 124 6.92 -14.65 -3.54
CA LEU A 124 6.49 -14.76 -2.15
C LEU A 124 5.59 -13.57 -1.79
N ILE A 125 4.37 -13.85 -1.33
CA ILE A 125 3.48 -12.83 -0.79
C ILE A 125 4.05 -12.30 0.53
N THR A 126 4.08 -10.97 0.72
CA THR A 126 4.79 -10.31 1.84
C THR A 126 4.03 -10.31 3.17
N SER A 127 2.99 -11.11 3.30
CA SER A 127 2.13 -11.23 4.49
C SER A 127 1.54 -12.62 4.56
N SER A 128 1.06 -12.99 5.75
CA SER A 128 0.07 -14.07 5.84
C SER A 128 -1.23 -13.52 5.28
N SER A 129 -1.59 -13.97 4.09
CA SER A 129 -2.68 -13.48 3.26
C SER A 129 -2.42 -12.04 2.80
N TRP A 130 -3.38 -11.12 2.91
CA TRP A 130 -3.24 -9.69 2.55
C TRP A 130 -3.89 -8.81 3.62
N ASN A 131 -3.74 -7.49 3.64
CA ASN A 131 -2.70 -6.66 3.05
C ASN A 131 -1.33 -6.90 3.73
N SER A 132 -0.32 -6.13 3.33
CA SER A 132 1.00 -6.17 3.97
C SER A 132 0.98 -5.84 5.47
N GLY A 133 1.84 -6.52 6.22
CA GLY A 133 1.96 -6.42 7.67
C GLY A 133 2.28 -7.78 8.29
N GLY A 134 2.40 -7.80 9.62
CA GLY A 134 2.77 -9.00 10.37
C GLY A 134 3.06 -8.69 11.83
N THR A 135 3.39 -9.73 12.60
CA THR A 135 3.65 -9.63 14.06
C THR A 135 4.85 -8.74 14.41
N TRP A 136 5.66 -8.37 13.41
CA TRP A 136 6.77 -7.42 13.51
C TRP A 136 6.36 -5.96 13.31
N THR A 137 5.11 -5.68 12.97
CA THR A 137 4.61 -4.33 12.71
C THR A 137 4.48 -3.57 14.02
N ARG A 138 5.30 -2.54 14.20
CA ARG A 138 5.27 -1.68 15.37
C ARG A 138 4.01 -0.80 15.38
N PRO A 139 3.50 -0.39 16.55
CA PRO A 139 2.31 0.45 16.65
C PRO A 139 2.32 1.68 15.73
N GLU A 140 3.44 2.40 15.67
CA GLU A 140 3.66 3.58 14.83
C GLU A 140 3.69 3.29 13.31
N HIS A 141 3.81 2.02 12.93
CA HIS A 141 3.82 1.56 11.54
C HIS A 141 2.54 0.81 11.14
N THR A 142 1.55 0.69 12.03
CA THR A 142 0.25 0.08 11.70
C THR A 142 -0.60 1.02 10.87
N ALA A 143 -1.54 0.49 10.09
CA ALA A 143 -2.48 1.31 9.34
C ALA A 143 -3.18 2.32 10.26
N MET A 144 -3.12 3.61 9.92
CA MET A 144 -3.64 4.71 10.73
C MET A 144 -4.99 5.21 10.24
N ALA A 145 -5.75 5.82 11.14
CA ALA A 145 -7.01 6.47 10.84
C ALA A 145 -7.14 7.82 11.53
N LEU A 146 -7.95 8.71 10.95
CA LEU A 146 -8.34 9.98 11.55
C LEU A 146 -9.57 9.77 12.44
N TYR A 147 -9.49 10.17 13.70
CA TYR A 147 -10.58 10.13 14.67
C TYR A 147 -10.93 11.54 15.13
N ARG A 148 -12.18 11.75 15.57
CA ARG A 148 -12.68 13.05 16.01
C ARG A 148 -13.43 12.98 17.33
N THR A 149 -13.22 13.97 18.19
CA THR A 149 -14.10 14.29 19.32
C THR A 149 -14.76 15.64 19.07
N TYR A 150 -16.06 15.75 19.37
CA TYR A 150 -16.83 16.99 19.25
C TYR A 150 -17.26 17.51 20.62
N HIS A 151 -17.20 18.82 20.83
CA HIS A 151 -17.70 19.48 22.03
C HIS A 151 -18.38 20.80 21.69
N GLN A 152 -19.59 21.05 22.20
CA GLN A 152 -20.30 22.32 21.99
C GLN A 152 -19.87 23.35 23.02
N SER A 153 -19.58 24.58 22.58
CA SER A 153 -19.11 25.66 23.44
C SER A 153 -19.71 27.00 23.03
N ALA A 154 -19.96 27.87 24.01
CA ALA A 154 -20.25 29.27 23.75
C ALA A 154 -18.94 30.06 23.59
N GLY A 155 -19.02 31.25 23.02
CA GLY A 155 -17.94 32.23 23.03
C GLY A 155 -17.46 32.60 24.45
N GLY A 156 -16.33 33.27 24.54
CA GLY A 156 -15.69 33.67 25.79
C GLY A 156 -14.56 32.74 26.21
N ALA A 157 -14.24 32.71 27.51
CA ALA A 157 -13.15 31.93 28.06
C ALA A 157 -13.53 30.44 28.15
N ILE A 158 -12.63 29.57 27.70
CA ILE A 158 -12.76 28.11 27.71
C ILE A 158 -11.67 27.54 28.61
N ASP A 159 -12.07 26.69 29.55
CA ASP A 159 -11.20 25.82 30.34
C ASP A 159 -11.93 24.50 30.55
N LEU A 160 -11.65 23.53 29.69
CA LEU A 160 -12.36 22.25 29.68
C LEU A 160 -11.44 21.09 29.31
N GLU A 161 -11.92 19.88 29.57
CA GLU A 161 -11.29 18.66 29.08
C GLU A 161 -11.89 18.29 27.72
N LEU A 162 -11.09 18.34 26.66
CA LEU A 162 -11.42 17.87 25.33
C LEU A 162 -10.82 16.48 25.13
N SER A 163 -11.64 15.47 25.45
CA SER A 163 -11.20 14.08 25.53
C SER A 163 -10.64 13.53 24.22
N PHE A 164 -9.73 12.57 24.36
CA PHE A 164 -9.26 11.74 23.24
C PHE A 164 -10.45 11.02 22.58
N PRO A 165 -10.47 10.90 21.24
CA PRO A 165 -11.61 10.35 20.53
C PRO A 165 -11.83 8.86 20.79
N ALA A 166 -13.11 8.46 20.78
CA ALA A 166 -13.48 7.06 20.81
C ALA A 166 -13.02 6.37 19.52
N MET A 167 -12.54 5.13 19.65
CA MET A 167 -12.12 4.29 18.53
C MET A 167 -13.01 3.04 18.48
N PRO A 168 -13.26 2.49 17.29
CA PRO A 168 -14.03 1.25 17.16
C PRO A 168 -13.30 0.10 17.85
N GLU A 169 -14.03 -0.77 18.53
CA GLU A 169 -13.49 -2.02 19.05
C GLU A 169 -13.48 -3.15 18.01
N ARG A 170 -14.26 -2.97 16.93
CA ARG A 170 -14.45 -3.95 15.85
C ARG A 170 -14.73 -3.30 14.50
N TYR A 171 -14.33 -3.98 13.42
CA TYR A 171 -14.83 -3.75 12.07
C TYR A 171 -15.58 -5.01 11.61
N GLY A 172 -16.91 -4.91 11.50
CA GLY A 172 -17.76 -6.08 11.26
C GLY A 172 -17.55 -7.14 12.36
N ARG A 173 -17.08 -8.33 11.97
CA ARG A 173 -16.82 -9.43 12.90
C ARG A 173 -15.43 -9.39 13.54
N HIS A 174 -14.50 -8.63 12.97
CA HIS A 174 -13.10 -8.62 13.37
C HIS A 174 -12.87 -7.63 14.51
N LYS A 175 -12.15 -8.06 15.55
CA LYS A 175 -11.72 -7.18 16.65
C LYS A 175 -10.57 -6.31 16.18
N THR A 176 -10.56 -5.05 16.60
CA THR A 176 -9.43 -4.16 16.32
C THR A 176 -8.19 -4.59 17.09
N LEU A 177 -7.06 -4.61 16.41
CA LEU A 177 -5.74 -4.90 16.96
C LEU A 177 -5.00 -3.60 17.23
N ILE A 178 -5.33 -2.96 18.35
CA ILE A 178 -4.69 -1.72 18.81
C ILE A 178 -3.96 -2.04 20.10
N GLU A 179 -2.64 -1.85 20.10
CA GLU A 179 -1.85 -1.91 21.32
C GLU A 179 -2.15 -0.69 22.19
N LYS A 180 -2.52 -0.92 23.44
CA LYS A 180 -2.96 0.11 24.38
C LYS A 180 -2.05 0.17 25.59
N ASP A 181 -1.79 1.39 26.05
CA ASP A 181 -1.16 1.66 27.33
C ASP A 181 -2.09 1.19 28.46
N THR A 182 -1.54 0.44 29.42
CA THR A 182 -2.33 -0.24 30.46
C THR A 182 -2.88 0.71 31.52
N VAL A 183 -2.31 1.91 31.65
CA VAL A 183 -2.72 2.90 32.64
C VAL A 183 -3.80 3.82 32.07
N SER A 184 -3.57 4.38 30.89
CA SER A 184 -4.47 5.34 30.24
C SER A 184 -5.56 4.68 29.39
N GLY A 185 -5.37 3.43 28.96
CA GLY A 185 -6.26 2.74 28.02
C GLY A 185 -6.22 3.28 26.59
N ARG A 186 -5.31 4.21 26.29
CA ARG A 186 -5.12 4.82 24.96
C ARG A 186 -4.18 3.98 24.09
N PRO A 187 -4.19 4.17 22.76
CA PRO A 187 -3.14 3.62 21.91
C PRO A 187 -1.76 4.02 22.43
N VAL A 188 -0.80 3.10 22.37
CA VAL A 188 0.60 3.42 22.70
C VAL A 188 1.23 4.40 21.71
N PHE A 189 0.65 4.54 20.52
CA PHE A 189 1.01 5.54 19.52
C PHE A 189 -0.24 6.27 19.03
N TYR A 190 -0.19 7.60 19.06
CA TYR A 190 -1.15 8.49 18.42
C TYR A 190 -0.53 9.87 18.25
N GLN A 191 -1.15 10.71 17.42
CA GLN A 191 -0.75 12.09 17.20
C GLN A 191 -2.01 12.97 17.08
N ASP A 192 -2.08 14.04 17.87
CA ASP A 192 -3.06 15.09 17.63
C ASP A 192 -2.71 15.81 16.31
N VAL A 193 -3.68 15.86 15.40
CA VAL A 193 -3.54 16.50 14.09
C VAL A 193 -3.80 17.98 14.23
N CYS A 194 -4.98 18.35 14.73
CA CYS A 194 -5.33 19.72 15.10
C CYS A 194 -6.56 19.75 16.01
N VAL A 195 -6.78 20.88 16.66
CA VAL A 195 -8.05 21.22 17.32
C VAL A 195 -8.61 22.45 16.64
N LEU A 196 -9.84 22.37 16.14
CA LEU A 196 -10.53 23.49 15.50
C LEU A 196 -11.75 23.89 16.32
N ALA A 197 -12.03 25.19 16.42
CA ALA A 197 -13.37 25.68 16.71
C ALA A 197 -14.03 26.07 15.39
N ILE A 198 -15.16 25.41 15.09
CA ILE A 198 -15.99 25.72 13.92
C ILE A 198 -17.27 26.43 14.38
N GLY A 199 -17.60 27.56 13.76
CA GLY A 199 -18.82 28.29 14.07
C GLY A 199 -20.05 27.43 13.78
N THR A 200 -21.04 27.44 14.68
CA THR A 200 -22.28 26.69 14.45
C THR A 200 -23.12 27.38 13.38
N THR A 201 -23.31 26.71 12.23
CA THR A 201 -24.14 27.21 11.11
C THR A 201 -25.29 26.24 10.81
N SER A 202 -26.42 26.77 10.32
CA SER A 202 -27.62 25.97 10.05
C SER A 202 -27.59 25.22 8.71
N ASP A 203 -26.68 25.61 7.82
CA ASP A 203 -26.54 25.10 6.45
C ASP A 203 -25.21 24.37 6.23
N SER A 204 -24.44 24.12 7.29
CA SER A 204 -23.11 23.50 7.24
C SER A 204 -22.08 24.27 6.39
N LEU A 205 -22.37 25.50 5.99
CA LEU A 205 -21.43 26.39 5.31
C LEU A 205 -20.57 27.10 6.37
N LEU A 206 -19.26 27.06 6.19
CA LEU A 206 -18.27 27.69 7.05
C LEU A 206 -17.46 28.70 6.23
N GLN A 207 -17.40 29.94 6.69
CA GLN A 207 -16.43 30.92 6.21
C GLN A 207 -15.11 30.79 7.00
N SER A 208 -14.00 31.24 6.43
CA SER A 208 -12.66 31.12 7.06
C SER A 208 -12.58 31.77 8.45
N ASP A 209 -13.32 32.85 8.70
CA ASP A 209 -13.39 33.52 10.01
C ASP A 209 -14.20 32.73 11.06
N GLN A 210 -14.93 31.71 10.63
CA GLN A 210 -15.66 30.76 11.47
C GLN A 210 -14.87 29.48 11.73
N ILE A 211 -13.58 29.44 11.40
CA ILE A 211 -12.69 28.31 11.67
C ILE A 211 -11.45 28.84 12.40
N ILE A 212 -11.33 28.48 13.68
CA ILE A 212 -10.24 28.96 14.55
C ILE A 212 -9.39 27.78 14.97
N ASP A 213 -8.08 27.84 14.69
CA ASP A 213 -7.13 26.86 15.16
C ASP A 213 -6.88 27.02 16.66
N LEU A 214 -7.26 26.00 17.42
CA LEU A 214 -7.07 25.90 18.86
C LEU A 214 -5.95 24.93 19.26
N SER A 215 -5.27 24.31 18.30
CA SER A 215 -4.16 23.36 18.54
C SER A 215 -3.09 23.91 19.49
N PRO A 216 -2.67 25.20 19.39
CA PRO A 216 -1.66 25.76 20.29
C PRO A 216 -2.07 25.82 21.77
N TYR A 217 -3.37 25.66 22.07
CA TYR A 217 -3.96 25.79 23.40
C TYR A 217 -4.30 24.45 24.08
N LEU A 218 -4.18 23.33 23.37
CA LEU A 218 -4.39 22.00 23.96
C LEU A 218 -3.12 21.54 24.71
N ARG A 219 -3.28 21.10 25.96
CA ARG A 219 -2.21 20.49 26.77
C ARG A 219 -2.73 19.19 27.38
N GLY A 220 -2.26 18.05 26.83
CA GLY A 220 -2.87 16.75 27.13
C GLY A 220 -4.31 16.76 26.62
N ASP A 221 -5.28 16.70 27.52
CA ASP A 221 -6.70 16.85 27.18
C ASP A 221 -7.28 18.18 27.65
N ARG A 222 -6.52 19.00 28.37
CA ARG A 222 -7.01 20.29 28.86
C ARG A 222 -6.85 21.34 27.78
N LEU A 223 -7.95 21.96 27.40
CA LEU A 223 -8.00 23.08 26.46
C LEU A 223 -8.29 24.37 27.22
N VAL A 224 -7.35 25.32 27.15
CA VAL A 224 -7.52 26.65 27.76
C VAL A 224 -7.36 27.72 26.69
N ALA A 225 -8.47 28.31 26.26
CA ALA A 225 -8.50 29.26 25.14
C ALA A 225 -9.58 30.34 25.36
N SER A 226 -9.72 31.26 24.40
CA SER A 226 -10.85 32.18 24.34
C SER A 226 -11.36 32.27 22.91
N LEU A 227 -12.69 32.21 22.75
CA LEU A 227 -13.36 32.33 21.47
C LEU A 227 -14.16 33.64 21.38
N PRO A 228 -14.38 34.18 20.17
CA PRO A 228 -15.34 35.25 19.95
C PRO A 228 -16.74 34.87 20.42
N GLU A 229 -17.55 35.88 20.75
CA GLU A 229 -18.98 35.70 21.04
C GLU A 229 -19.67 34.91 19.92
N GLY A 230 -20.49 33.93 20.30
CA GLY A 230 -21.12 33.01 19.35
C GLY A 230 -21.31 31.61 19.91
N GLN A 231 -21.70 30.68 19.04
CA GLN A 231 -21.75 29.25 19.33
C GLN A 231 -20.75 28.53 18.44
N TRP A 232 -19.99 27.62 19.05
CA TRP A 232 -18.85 26.95 18.44
C TRP A 232 -18.93 25.46 18.71
N THR A 233 -18.56 24.66 17.72
CA THR A 233 -18.23 23.25 17.90
C THR A 233 -16.71 23.11 17.92
N LEU A 234 -16.16 22.61 19.01
CA LEU A 234 -14.75 22.25 19.11
C LEU A 234 -14.59 20.84 18.54
N VAL A 235 -13.63 20.66 17.65
CA VAL A 235 -13.31 19.38 17.02
C VAL A 235 -11.84 19.07 17.26
N ARG A 236 -11.53 17.98 17.98
CA ARG A 236 -10.17 17.44 18.11
C ARG A 236 -9.98 16.34 17.09
N TYR A 237 -9.11 16.56 16.12
CA TYR A 237 -8.70 15.56 15.14
C TYR A 237 -7.44 14.84 15.63
N THR A 238 -7.48 13.52 15.66
CA THR A 238 -6.36 12.71 16.15
C THR A 238 -6.09 11.55 15.19
N CYS A 239 -4.83 11.40 14.78
CA CYS A 239 -4.33 10.24 14.07
C CYS A 239 -3.98 9.14 15.08
N ALA A 240 -4.54 7.95 14.91
CA ALA A 240 -4.21 6.78 15.73
C ALA A 240 -4.35 5.49 14.91
N PRO A 241 -3.83 4.34 15.40
CA PRO A 241 -4.01 3.06 14.74
C PRO A 241 -5.48 2.79 14.40
N SER A 242 -5.72 2.39 13.15
CA SER A 242 -7.04 1.90 12.71
C SER A 242 -7.44 0.65 13.48
N GLY A 243 -6.47 -0.19 13.84
CA GLY A 243 -6.68 -1.51 14.40
C GLY A 243 -7.12 -2.55 13.38
N GLN A 244 -7.14 -2.24 12.09
CA GLN A 244 -7.50 -3.22 11.06
C GLN A 244 -6.43 -4.32 11.00
N SER A 245 -6.88 -5.58 11.01
CA SER A 245 -6.01 -6.74 10.90
C SER A 245 -5.84 -7.17 9.45
N LEU A 246 -4.81 -7.99 9.18
CA LEU A 246 -4.70 -8.77 7.95
C LEU A 246 -6.06 -9.46 7.64
N ALA A 247 -6.43 -9.48 6.37
CA ALA A 247 -7.54 -10.22 5.81
C ALA A 247 -7.17 -11.70 5.72
N ILE A 248 -7.93 -12.55 6.42
CA ILE A 248 -7.82 -14.02 6.35
C ILE A 248 -6.38 -14.54 6.59
N PRO A 249 -5.64 -14.04 7.59
CA PRO A 249 -4.32 -14.60 7.89
C PRO A 249 -4.49 -16.04 8.38
N SER A 250 -3.44 -16.84 8.21
CA SER A 250 -3.32 -18.14 8.87
C SER A 250 -3.50 -17.98 10.38
N THR A 251 -4.09 -18.98 11.02
CA THR A 251 -4.52 -18.95 12.43
C THR A 251 -3.48 -18.37 13.39
N ASN A 252 -2.20 -18.71 13.22
CA ASN A 252 -1.11 -18.28 14.09
C ASN A 252 -0.39 -16.99 13.63
N SER A 253 -0.88 -16.34 12.57
CA SER A 253 -0.26 -15.18 11.92
C SER A 253 -1.10 -13.90 12.05
N GLN A 254 -2.13 -13.89 12.90
CA GLN A 254 -2.98 -12.72 13.12
C GLN A 254 -2.14 -11.52 13.58
N ALA A 255 -2.24 -10.41 12.84
CA ALA A 255 -1.46 -9.21 13.08
C ALA A 255 -2.16 -7.95 12.53
N PRO A 256 -1.79 -6.73 12.96
CA PRO A 256 -2.26 -5.50 12.32
C PRO A 256 -1.68 -5.37 10.90
N MET A 257 -2.45 -4.75 10.01
CA MET A 257 -1.94 -4.27 8.71
C MET A 257 -0.96 -3.11 8.95
N MET A 258 0.04 -2.97 8.09
CA MET A 258 0.94 -1.82 8.12
C MET A 258 0.30 -0.58 7.47
N ASP A 259 0.84 0.60 7.76
CA ASP A 259 0.50 1.83 7.06
C ASP A 259 1.12 1.85 5.66
N HIS A 260 0.28 1.73 4.63
CA HIS A 260 0.73 1.72 3.23
C HIS A 260 1.06 3.13 2.71
N PHE A 261 0.69 4.19 3.44
CA PHE A 261 1.08 5.56 3.11
C PHE A 261 2.41 5.96 3.75
N SER A 262 2.95 5.16 4.68
CA SER A 262 4.21 5.44 5.36
C SER A 262 5.40 4.75 4.67
N ALA A 263 6.39 5.55 4.28
CA ALA A 263 7.66 5.05 3.76
C ALA A 263 8.45 4.28 4.84
N GLU A 264 8.34 4.73 6.09
CA GLU A 264 8.98 4.14 7.25
C GLU A 264 8.41 2.76 7.55
N ALA A 265 7.08 2.60 7.49
CA ALA A 265 6.41 1.32 7.63
C ALA A 265 6.81 0.32 6.52
N GLN A 266 6.76 0.74 5.24
CA GLN A 266 7.18 -0.11 4.12
C GLN A 266 8.64 -0.56 4.26
N LYS A 267 9.54 0.37 4.61
CA LYS A 267 10.95 0.08 4.81
C LYS A 267 11.15 -0.92 5.94
N ALA A 268 10.51 -0.71 7.10
CA ALA A 268 10.60 -1.61 8.24
C ALA A 268 10.07 -3.02 7.89
N ASN A 269 8.94 -3.09 7.16
CA ASN A 269 8.34 -4.34 6.73
C ASN A 269 9.29 -5.14 5.81
N LEU A 270 9.79 -4.53 4.74
CA LEU A 270 10.68 -5.23 3.81
C LEU A 270 12.04 -5.56 4.42
N GLN A 271 12.59 -4.67 5.27
CA GLN A 271 13.83 -4.97 6.00
C GLN A 271 13.66 -6.21 6.89
N TYR A 272 12.55 -6.32 7.62
CA TYR A 272 12.25 -7.51 8.39
C TYR A 272 12.18 -8.76 7.50
N ILE A 273 11.37 -8.72 6.44
CA ILE A 273 11.20 -9.85 5.51
C ILE A 273 12.55 -10.31 4.94
N PHE A 274 13.35 -9.39 4.39
CA PHE A 274 14.67 -9.73 3.85
C PHE A 274 15.60 -10.29 4.92
N SER A 275 15.67 -9.68 6.10
CA SER A 275 16.51 -10.18 7.19
C SER A 275 16.16 -11.61 7.61
N ARG A 276 14.87 -11.96 7.58
CA ARG A 276 14.38 -13.31 7.88
C ARG A 276 14.67 -14.28 6.74
N LEU A 277 14.41 -13.91 5.49
CA LEU A 277 14.70 -14.77 4.33
C LEU A 277 16.19 -15.08 4.20
N GLN A 278 17.06 -14.12 4.48
CA GLN A 278 18.51 -14.28 4.39
C GLN A 278 19.09 -15.28 5.40
N THR A 279 18.36 -15.68 6.43
CA THR A 279 18.80 -16.76 7.33
C THR A 279 18.76 -18.13 6.66
N GLU A 280 17.88 -18.31 5.66
CA GLU A 280 17.69 -19.57 4.92
C GLU A 280 18.21 -19.52 3.49
N VAL A 281 18.24 -18.32 2.90
CA VAL A 281 18.68 -18.06 1.52
C VAL A 281 19.64 -16.86 1.52
N PRO A 282 20.92 -17.05 1.88
CA PRO A 282 21.87 -15.93 2.02
C PRO A 282 22.09 -15.13 0.73
N ASP A 283 22.08 -15.79 -0.43
CA ASP A 283 22.18 -15.16 -1.74
C ASP A 283 20.84 -15.23 -2.49
N ILE A 284 19.93 -14.33 -2.13
CA ILE A 284 18.60 -14.24 -2.75
C ILE A 284 18.70 -14.01 -4.27
N LYS A 285 19.68 -13.22 -4.71
CA LYS A 285 19.85 -12.84 -6.12
C LYS A 285 20.12 -14.04 -7.02
N GLN A 286 20.87 -15.02 -6.53
CA GLN A 286 21.16 -16.27 -7.26
C GLN A 286 20.13 -17.37 -7.04
N SER A 287 19.09 -17.12 -6.25
CA SER A 287 18.06 -18.10 -5.92
C SER A 287 16.91 -18.11 -6.93
N ALA A 288 15.98 -19.07 -6.76
CA ALA A 288 14.72 -19.11 -7.48
C ALA A 288 13.73 -18.00 -7.09
N LEU A 289 13.89 -17.31 -5.96
CA LEU A 289 13.00 -16.21 -5.58
C LEU A 289 13.24 -15.02 -6.53
N LYS A 290 12.23 -14.65 -7.31
CA LYS A 290 12.34 -13.59 -8.34
C LYS A 290 11.62 -12.30 -7.99
N TYR A 291 10.66 -12.34 -7.09
CA TYR A 291 10.00 -11.14 -6.59
C TYR A 291 9.33 -11.40 -5.24
N LEU A 292 9.18 -10.31 -4.49
CA LEU A 292 8.15 -10.24 -3.46
C LEU A 292 6.85 -9.76 -4.10
N TYR A 293 5.72 -10.25 -3.60
CA TYR A 293 4.39 -10.00 -4.14
C TYR A 293 3.54 -9.27 -3.10
N VAL A 294 2.90 -8.18 -3.49
CA VAL A 294 1.82 -7.55 -2.72
C VAL A 294 0.49 -7.72 -3.42
N ASP A 295 -0.45 -8.29 -2.69
CA ASP A 295 -1.83 -8.51 -3.11
C ASP A 295 -2.61 -7.19 -3.14
N SER A 296 -3.89 -7.29 -3.46
CA SER A 296 -4.83 -6.18 -3.56
C SER A 296 -4.94 -5.37 -2.27
N TYR A 297 -5.21 -4.07 -2.42
CA TYR A 297 -5.35 -3.16 -1.29
C TYR A 297 -6.79 -3.16 -0.73
N GLU A 298 -6.97 -3.69 0.49
CA GLU A 298 -8.29 -3.79 1.14
C GLU A 298 -8.35 -3.13 2.53
N VAL A 299 -7.93 -1.86 2.62
CA VAL A 299 -8.06 -1.06 3.85
C VAL A 299 -9.37 -0.28 3.85
N ASN A 300 -10.16 -0.46 4.92
CA ASN A 300 -11.52 0.07 5.05
C ASN A 300 -11.67 1.06 6.21
N SER A 301 -10.58 1.44 6.85
CA SER A 301 -10.56 2.42 7.93
C SER A 301 -10.48 3.86 7.40
N GLY A 302 -10.78 4.85 8.25
CA GLY A 302 -10.78 6.28 7.89
C GLY A 302 -9.38 6.79 7.55
N ILE A 303 -8.92 6.49 6.34
CA ILE A 303 -7.55 6.61 5.83
C ILE A 303 -6.86 7.89 6.31
N TRP A 304 -5.76 7.71 7.06
CA TRP A 304 -4.83 8.78 7.44
C TRP A 304 -3.42 8.21 7.59
N THR A 305 -2.43 9.09 7.74
CA THR A 305 -1.05 8.73 8.13
C THR A 305 -0.39 9.90 8.86
N PRO A 306 0.55 9.68 9.80
CA PRO A 306 1.09 10.75 10.65
C PRO A 306 1.71 11.91 9.84
N ARG A 307 2.26 11.60 8.67
CA ARG A 307 2.93 12.56 7.78
C ARG A 307 2.04 13.18 6.71
N LEU A 308 0.72 12.94 6.75
CA LEU A 308 -0.19 13.40 5.71
C LEU A 308 -0.15 14.93 5.55
N VAL A 309 -0.19 15.68 6.65
CA VAL A 309 -0.19 17.15 6.62
C VAL A 309 1.08 17.67 5.93
N ASP A 310 2.26 17.23 6.37
CA ASP A 310 3.53 17.63 5.75
C ASP A 310 3.58 17.31 4.24
N TYR A 311 3.06 16.14 3.86
CA TYR A 311 3.04 15.70 2.46
C TYR A 311 2.06 16.53 1.63
N PHE A 312 0.89 16.84 2.20
CA PHE A 312 -0.13 17.66 1.57
C PHE A 312 0.41 19.07 1.33
N ASP A 313 0.93 19.72 2.37
CA ASP A 313 1.51 21.07 2.30
C ASP A 313 2.60 21.15 1.24
N SER A 314 3.47 20.13 1.20
CA SER A 314 4.55 20.04 0.21
C SER A 314 4.04 19.88 -1.23
N LEU A 315 2.96 19.14 -1.45
CA LEU A 315 2.49 18.81 -2.81
C LEU A 315 1.50 19.86 -3.35
N MET A 316 0.67 20.43 -2.49
CA MET A 316 -0.40 21.35 -2.85
C MET A 316 -0.06 22.82 -2.58
N GLY A 317 0.93 23.10 -1.72
CA GLY A 317 1.37 24.46 -1.41
C GLY A 317 0.49 25.20 -0.41
N TYR A 318 -0.41 24.51 0.30
CA TYR A 318 -1.25 25.06 1.36
C TYR A 318 -1.59 23.99 2.40
N SER A 319 -1.98 24.41 3.60
CA SER A 319 -2.30 23.49 4.70
C SER A 319 -3.70 22.88 4.57
N PRO A 320 -3.87 21.55 4.77
CA PRO A 320 -5.17 20.91 4.76
C PRO A 320 -5.97 21.19 6.04
N LEU A 321 -5.34 21.68 7.12
CA LEU A 321 -5.95 21.76 8.44
C LEU A 321 -7.24 22.59 8.47
N PRO A 322 -7.32 23.80 7.88
CA PRO A 322 -8.55 24.59 7.86
C PRO A 322 -9.71 23.92 7.08
N TYR A 323 -9.39 22.92 6.25
CA TYR A 323 -10.34 22.24 5.37
C TYR A 323 -10.74 20.84 5.87
N LEU A 324 -10.20 20.37 7.00
CA LEU A 324 -10.63 19.10 7.59
C LEU A 324 -12.14 18.99 7.87
N PRO A 325 -12.87 20.08 8.21
CA PRO A 325 -14.33 20.01 8.33
C PRO A 325 -15.04 19.51 7.06
N VAL A 326 -14.42 19.67 5.88
CA VAL A 326 -14.97 19.13 4.62
C VAL A 326 -15.05 17.59 4.66
N LEU A 327 -14.12 16.91 5.35
CA LEU A 327 -14.17 15.46 5.55
C LEU A 327 -15.32 15.02 6.47
N ASP A 328 -15.88 15.94 7.25
CA ASP A 328 -16.99 15.71 8.15
C ASP A 328 -18.34 16.20 7.55
N GLY A 329 -18.34 16.61 6.29
CA GLY A 329 -19.53 17.00 5.53
C GLY A 329 -19.86 18.50 5.53
N TYR A 330 -18.95 19.36 6.02
CA TYR A 330 -19.10 20.81 5.91
C TYR A 330 -18.69 21.33 4.53
N VAL A 331 -19.23 22.48 4.16
CA VAL A 331 -18.76 23.27 3.01
C VAL A 331 -17.90 24.40 3.55
N VAL A 332 -16.65 24.50 3.13
CA VAL A 332 -15.73 25.57 3.53
C VAL A 332 -15.60 26.56 2.38
N GLU A 333 -15.89 27.83 2.65
CA GLU A 333 -16.04 28.93 1.70
C GLU A 333 -17.22 28.76 0.71
N ASN A 334 -17.17 27.71 -0.12
CA ASN A 334 -18.20 27.33 -1.09
C ASN A 334 -17.94 25.91 -1.63
N GLU A 335 -18.92 25.38 -2.37
CA GLU A 335 -18.89 24.02 -2.94
C GLU A 335 -17.68 23.76 -3.85
N GLU A 336 -17.23 24.77 -4.61
CA GLU A 336 -16.09 24.62 -5.52
C GLU A 336 -14.80 24.42 -4.70
N ILE A 337 -14.58 25.22 -3.67
CA ILE A 337 -13.40 25.12 -2.80
C ILE A 337 -13.39 23.79 -2.05
N SER A 338 -14.51 23.40 -1.44
CA SER A 338 -14.65 22.09 -0.77
C SER A 338 -14.38 20.92 -1.73
N SER A 339 -14.95 20.96 -2.94
CA SER A 339 -14.74 19.90 -3.94
C SER A 339 -13.29 19.81 -4.38
N ARG A 340 -12.62 20.95 -4.58
CA ARG A 340 -11.19 21.01 -4.94
C ARG A 340 -10.31 20.47 -3.81
N PHE A 341 -10.60 20.81 -2.56
CA PHE A 341 -9.88 20.25 -1.42
C PHE A 341 -10.00 18.72 -1.36
N LEU A 342 -11.21 18.16 -1.56
CA LEU A 342 -11.39 16.69 -1.61
C LEU A 342 -10.62 16.06 -2.76
N GLU A 343 -10.55 16.72 -3.92
CA GLU A 343 -9.73 16.28 -5.04
C GLU A 343 -8.24 16.26 -4.69
N ASP A 344 -7.73 17.33 -4.11
CA ASP A 344 -6.32 17.46 -3.69
C ASP A 344 -5.99 16.45 -2.59
N PHE A 345 -6.87 16.24 -1.62
CA PHE A 345 -6.73 15.24 -0.55
C PHE A 345 -6.61 13.82 -1.12
N ASN A 346 -7.51 13.43 -2.02
CA ASN A 346 -7.45 12.13 -2.68
C ASN A 346 -6.19 11.98 -3.55
N LYS A 347 -5.76 13.05 -4.22
CA LYS A 347 -4.51 13.04 -4.99
C LYS A 347 -3.28 12.84 -4.11
N VAL A 348 -3.24 13.47 -2.93
CA VAL A 348 -2.16 13.27 -1.95
C VAL A 348 -2.13 11.83 -1.48
N LEU A 349 -3.26 11.25 -1.09
CA LEU A 349 -3.33 9.83 -0.69
C LEU A 349 -2.82 8.90 -1.80
N SER A 350 -3.26 9.14 -3.04
CA SER A 350 -2.80 8.40 -4.23
C SER A 350 -1.29 8.51 -4.43
N GLU A 351 -0.73 9.72 -4.32
CA GLU A 351 0.71 9.94 -4.48
C GLU A 351 1.50 9.26 -3.36
N MET A 352 1.03 9.36 -2.11
CA MET A 352 1.69 8.74 -0.96
C MET A 352 1.78 7.23 -1.11
N ILE A 353 0.71 6.52 -1.47
CA ILE A 353 0.77 5.06 -1.66
C ILE A 353 1.64 4.66 -2.86
N ILE A 354 1.57 5.41 -3.98
CA ILE A 354 2.42 5.18 -5.16
C ILE A 354 3.91 5.31 -4.80
N GLN A 355 4.28 6.36 -4.09
CA GLN A 355 5.68 6.62 -3.74
C GLN A 355 6.17 5.70 -2.63
N ASN A 356 5.39 5.57 -1.56
CA ASN A 356 5.85 4.98 -0.31
C ASN A 356 5.64 3.47 -0.23
N HIS A 357 4.62 2.91 -0.88
CA HIS A 357 4.40 1.46 -0.91
C HIS A 357 4.99 0.84 -2.18
N TYR A 358 4.51 1.30 -3.36
CA TYR A 358 4.84 0.64 -4.63
C TYR A 358 6.25 0.98 -5.14
N ARG A 359 6.58 2.26 -5.31
CA ARG A 359 7.90 2.66 -5.84
C ARG A 359 9.02 2.32 -4.86
N LEU A 360 8.87 2.66 -3.58
CA LEU A 360 9.85 2.32 -2.56
C LEU A 360 10.01 0.80 -2.39
N GLY A 361 8.91 0.04 -2.40
CA GLY A 361 8.95 -1.42 -2.34
C GLY A 361 9.78 -2.01 -3.47
N ARG A 362 9.51 -1.57 -4.71
CA ARG A 362 10.30 -1.93 -5.88
C ARG A 362 11.79 -1.59 -5.72
N GLN A 363 12.12 -0.38 -5.30
CA GLN A 363 13.51 0.04 -5.12
C GLN A 363 14.25 -0.82 -4.09
N ILE A 364 13.60 -1.17 -2.97
CA ILE A 364 14.20 -2.04 -1.94
C ILE A 364 14.40 -3.46 -2.48
N CYS A 365 13.43 -4.02 -3.21
CA CYS A 365 13.58 -5.34 -3.83
C CYS A 365 14.70 -5.38 -4.88
N GLU A 366 14.81 -4.35 -5.72
CA GLU A 366 15.86 -4.25 -6.73
C GLU A 366 17.27 -4.22 -6.11
N GLN A 367 17.43 -3.59 -4.93
CA GLN A 367 18.68 -3.62 -4.16
C GLN A 367 19.08 -5.04 -3.73
N HIS A 368 18.11 -5.93 -3.55
CA HIS A 368 18.32 -7.35 -3.22
C HIS A 368 18.36 -8.24 -4.48
N GLY A 369 18.27 -7.66 -5.68
CA GLY A 369 18.38 -8.36 -6.95
C GLY A 369 17.11 -9.09 -7.40
N ILE A 370 15.95 -8.75 -6.82
CA ILE A 370 14.65 -9.32 -7.17
C ILE A 370 13.63 -8.23 -7.51
N GLY A 371 12.53 -8.60 -8.17
CA GLY A 371 11.43 -7.71 -8.48
C GLY A 371 10.47 -7.48 -7.32
N TYR A 372 9.48 -6.63 -7.58
CA TYR A 372 8.34 -6.38 -6.70
C TYR A 372 7.07 -6.44 -7.55
N ALA A 373 6.31 -7.51 -7.41
CA ALA A 373 5.03 -7.71 -8.06
C ALA A 373 3.92 -7.11 -7.19
N ALA A 374 2.96 -6.45 -7.83
CA ALA A 374 1.88 -5.79 -7.12
C ALA A 374 0.58 -5.92 -7.91
N GLU A 375 -0.50 -6.26 -7.21
CA GLU A 375 -1.85 -6.08 -7.71
C GLU A 375 -2.33 -4.63 -7.59
N ALA A 376 -3.53 -4.37 -8.10
CA ALA A 376 -4.18 -3.07 -8.04
C ALA A 376 -4.65 -2.71 -6.62
N GLY A 377 -5.02 -1.44 -6.43
CA GLY A 377 -5.51 -0.88 -5.17
C GLY A 377 -6.92 -1.33 -4.73
N GLY A 378 -7.28 -2.61 -4.93
CA GLY A 378 -8.55 -3.23 -4.48
C GLY A 378 -9.64 -3.34 -5.57
N PRO A 379 -10.79 -3.97 -5.24
CA PRO A 379 -11.97 -4.02 -6.11
C PRO A 379 -12.66 -2.64 -6.30
N GLY A 380 -12.22 -1.62 -5.54
CA GLY A 380 -12.75 -0.27 -5.58
C GLY A 380 -14.01 -0.07 -4.76
N GLN A 381 -14.52 1.17 -4.76
CA GLN A 381 -15.80 1.49 -4.12
C GLN A 381 -16.94 0.68 -4.76
N PRO A 382 -17.92 0.16 -3.98
CA PRO A 382 -18.15 0.43 -2.55
C PRO A 382 -17.48 -0.56 -1.59
N ILE A 383 -16.67 -1.50 -2.09
CA ILE A 383 -16.15 -2.63 -1.30
C ILE A 383 -14.93 -2.20 -0.47
N THR A 384 -14.03 -1.41 -1.08
CA THR A 384 -12.86 -0.84 -0.40
C THR A 384 -12.64 0.61 -0.78
N MET A 385 -12.03 1.38 0.12
CA MET A 385 -11.52 2.71 -0.23
C MET A 385 -10.26 2.53 -1.09
N CYS A 386 -10.40 2.63 -2.42
CA CYS A 386 -9.25 2.66 -3.31
C CYS A 386 -8.59 4.05 -3.25
N PRO A 387 -7.34 4.17 -2.77
CA PRO A 387 -6.67 5.46 -2.67
C PRO A 387 -6.09 5.93 -4.01
N LEU A 388 -6.15 5.11 -5.07
CA LEU A 388 -5.59 5.42 -6.38
C LEU A 388 -6.61 6.19 -7.23
N LYS A 389 -6.26 7.42 -7.62
CA LYS A 389 -6.94 8.11 -8.73
C LYS A 389 -6.26 7.69 -10.05
N THR A 390 -7.08 7.45 -11.08
CA THR A 390 -6.62 7.28 -12.47
C THR A 390 -6.53 8.61 -13.18
#